data_AF-A0A375JDI9-F1
#
_entry.id   AF-A0A375JDI9-F1
#
_cell.length_a   1.000
_cell.length_b   1.000
_cell.length_c   1.000
_cell.angle_alpha   90.00
_cell.angle_beta   90.00
_cell.angle_gamma   90.00
#
_symmetry.space_group_name_H-M   'P 1'
#
loop_
_entity.id
_entity.type
_entity.pdbx_description
1 polymer ?
#
loop_
_entity_poly.entity_id
_entity_poly.type
_entity_poly.pdbx_seq_one_letter_code
_entity_poly.pdbx_strand_id
1 'polypeptide(L)' 'MPQKGFTAIVNKLHIHAMRSSAASDVNAGQSEAQFFDVYRREPSGSMTFLDRLLSFDSALDYCLAPTLH' A
#
# COMPACT_ATOMS: atom_id res chain seq x y z
N MET A 1 2.67 -11.28 -13.66
CA MET A 1 1.51 -11.64 -12.80
C MET A 1 0.73 -10.36 -12.54
N PRO A 2 -0.57 -10.29 -12.85
CA PRO A 2 -1.36 -9.08 -12.59
C PRO A 2 -1.51 -8.89 -11.07
N GLN A 3 -0.84 -7.87 -10.54
CA GLN A 3 -1.02 -7.43 -9.16
C GLN A 3 -2.37 -6.71 -9.10
N LYS A 4 -3.36 -7.35 -8.47
CA LYS A 4 -4.70 -6.79 -8.28
C LYS A 4 -4.78 -6.28 -6.84
N GLY A 5 -5.09 -5.01 -6.68
CA GLY A 5 -4.95 -4.28 -5.43
C GLY A 5 -5.52 -2.87 -5.52
N PHE A 6 -5.39 -2.09 -4.45
CA PHE A 6 -5.69 -0.65 -4.47
C PHE A 6 -4.51 0.15 -3.94
N THR A 7 -4.46 1.43 -4.32
CA THR A 7 -3.50 2.39 -3.78
C THR A 7 -4.25 3.43 -2.97
N ALA A 8 -3.89 3.61 -1.70
CA ALA A 8 -4.31 4.74 -0.88
C ALA A 8 -3.17 5.76 -0.78
N ILE A 9 -3.49 7.05 -0.80
CA ILE A 9 -2.51 8.12 -0.65
C ILE A 9 -2.79 8.84 0.66
N VAL A 10 -1.82 8.81 1.57
CA VAL A 10 -1.92 9.35 2.93
C VAL A 10 -0.66 10.15 3.21
N ASN A 11 -0.79 11.45 3.51
CA ASN A 11 0.33 12.32 3.86
C ASN A 11 1.54 12.26 2.88
N LYS A 12 1.26 12.23 1.57
CA LYS A 12 2.25 12.09 0.46
C LYS A 12 2.93 10.71 0.37
N LEU A 13 2.55 9.78 1.23
CA LEU A 13 2.92 8.37 1.12
C LEU A 13 1.82 7.60 0.39
N HIS A 14 2.22 6.56 -0.31
CA HIS A 14 1.34 5.69 -1.07
C HIS A 14 1.35 4.30 -0.45
N ILE A 15 0.19 3.84 -0.02
CA ILE A 15 0.00 2.49 0.50
C ILE A 15 -0.53 1.64 -0.66
N HIS A 16 0.27 0.69 -1.11
CA HIS A 16 -0.09 -0.27 -2.14
C HIS A 16 -0.56 -1.55 -1.47
N ALA A 17 -1.87 -1.72 -1.40
CA ALA A 17 -2.51 -2.94 -0.90
C ALA A 17 -2.47 -4.00 -2.01
N MET A 18 -1.53 -4.93 -1.92
CA MET A 18 -1.25 -5.90 -2.97
C MET A 18 -1.54 -7.34 -2.52
N ARG A 19 -1.95 -8.17 -3.47
CA ARG A 19 -2.12 -9.61 -3.31
C ARG A 19 -1.35 -10.33 -4.42
N SER A 20 -0.68 -11.41 -4.07
CA SER A 20 -0.24 -12.41 -5.05
C SER A 20 -1.37 -13.43 -5.23
N SER A 21 -2.10 -13.36 -6.33
CA SER A 21 -3.18 -14.30 -6.66
C SER A 21 -3.01 -14.85 -8.07
N ALA A 22 -3.26 -16.15 -8.22
CA ALA A 22 -3.48 -16.76 -9.53
C ALA A 22 -4.95 -16.65 -9.99
N ALA A 23 -5.87 -16.33 -9.08
CA ALA A 23 -7.30 -16.21 -9.32
C ALA A 23 -7.70 -14.76 -9.65
N SER A 24 -8.58 -14.60 -10.65
CA SER A 24 -9.04 -13.31 -11.18
C SER A 24 -10.14 -12.64 -10.37
N ASP A 25 -10.81 -13.38 -9.49
CA ASP A 25 -12.07 -12.95 -8.89
C ASP A 25 -11.83 -12.23 -7.58
N VAL A 26 -12.45 -11.05 -7.44
CA VAL A 26 -12.38 -10.21 -6.24
C VAL A 26 -13.82 -9.86 -5.87
N ASN A 27 -14.26 -10.27 -4.69
CA ASN A 27 -15.54 -9.85 -4.16
C ASN A 27 -15.47 -8.35 -3.81
N ALA A 28 -16.42 -7.56 -4.32
CA ALA A 28 -16.49 -6.14 -4.02
C ALA A 28 -16.64 -5.92 -2.51
N GLY A 29 -15.85 -5.01 -1.93
CA GLY A 29 -15.92 -4.66 -0.51
C GLY A 29 -15.04 -5.46 0.44
N GLN A 30 -14.28 -6.45 -0.04
CA GLN A 30 -13.25 -7.12 0.75
C GLN A 30 -11.86 -6.92 0.14
N SER A 31 -10.98 -6.24 0.86
CA SER A 31 -9.57 -6.17 0.51
C SER A 31 -8.90 -7.47 0.94
N GLU A 32 -8.77 -8.44 0.02
CA GLU A 32 -7.92 -9.62 0.23
C GLU A 32 -6.41 -9.29 0.07
N ALA A 33 -6.01 -8.04 0.31
CA ALA A 33 -4.62 -7.65 0.26
C ALA A 33 -3.84 -8.41 1.34
N GLN A 34 -2.77 -9.08 0.91
CA GLN A 34 -1.92 -9.88 1.81
C GLN A 34 -0.79 -9.03 2.40
N PHE A 35 -0.44 -7.94 1.73
CA PHE A 35 0.62 -7.03 2.12
C PHE A 35 0.29 -5.61 1.69
N PHE A 36 0.75 -4.66 2.49
CA PHE A 36 0.55 -3.23 2.33
C PHE A 36 1.92 -2.57 2.25
N ASP A 37 2.36 -2.30 1.03
CA ASP A 37 3.66 -1.68 0.77
C ASP A 37 3.53 -0.17 0.82
N VAL A 38 4.32 0.48 1.67
CA VAL A 38 4.35 1.94 1.79
C VAL A 38 5.47 2.50 0.94
N TYR A 39 5.13 3.44 0.07
CA TYR A 39 6.06 4.14 -0.79
C TYR A 39 6.02 5.64 -0.52
N ARG A 40 7.17 6.30 -0.66
CA ARG A 40 7.27 7.76 -0.78
C ARG A 40 7.39 8.14 -2.23
N ARG A 41 6.60 9.11 -2.67
CA ARG A 41 6.76 9.72 -3.98
C ARG A 41 7.80 10.83 -3.91
N GLU A 42 8.91 10.67 -4.62
CA GLU A 42 9.97 11.67 -4.74
C GLU A 42 9.57 12.80 -5.69
N PRO A 43 10.21 13.99 -5.61
CA PRO A 43 9.97 15.09 -6.54
C PRO A 43 10.22 14.72 -8.01
N SER A 44 11.12 13.76 -8.26
CA SER A 44 11.38 13.20 -9.60
C SER A 44 10.21 12.38 -10.16
N GLY A 45 9.20 12.07 -9.35
CA GLY A 45 8.11 11.16 -9.67
C GLY A 45 8.42 9.69 -9.38
N SER A 46 9.64 9.36 -8.96
CA SER A 46 10.01 8.01 -8.53
C SER A 46 9.34 7.62 -7.22
N MET A 47 9.15 6.32 -7.02
CA MET A 47 8.59 5.76 -5.79
C MET A 47 9.69 5.07 -4.98
N THR A 48 9.99 5.57 -3.80
CA THR A 48 10.93 4.96 -2.85
C THR A 48 10.17 4.04 -1.91
N PHE A 49 10.51 2.75 -1.88
CA PHE A 49 9.93 1.82 -0.91
C PHE A 49 10.39 2.16 0.50
N LEU A 50 9.45 2.29 1.44
CA LEU A 50 9.74 2.59 2.83
C LEU A 50 9.59 1.33 3.70
N ASP A 51 8.44 0.68 3.64
CA ASP A 51 8.11 -0.43 4.53
C ASP A 51 7.01 -1.34 3.95
N ARG A 52 6.87 -2.54 4.50
CA ARG A 52 5.79 -3.50 4.20
C ARG A 52 5.09 -3.91 5.48
N LEU A 53 3.77 -3.74 5.51
CA LEU A 53 2.93 -4.05 6.67
C LEU A 53 1.88 -5.10 6.32
N LEU A 54 1.37 -5.79 7.35
CA LEU A 54 0.44 -6.92 7.21
C LEU A 54 -1.05 -6.51 7.30
N SER A 55 -1.34 -5.26 7.64
CA SER A 55 -2.70 -4.73 7.70
C SER A 55 -2.75 -3.30 7.14
N PHE A 56 -3.93 -2.92 6.64
CA PHE A 56 -4.15 -1.56 6.16
C PHE A 56 -4.07 -0.54 7.30
N ASP A 57 -4.65 -0.86 8.46
CA ASP A 57 -4.67 0.05 9.61
C ASP A 57 -3.25 0.34 10.11
N SER A 58 -2.37 -0.66 10.17
CA SER A 58 -0.97 -0.43 10.53
C SER A 58 -0.23 0.42 9.50
N ALA A 59 -0.52 0.25 8.21
CA ALA A 59 0.05 1.11 7.16
C ALA A 59 -0.49 2.54 7.21
N LEU A 60 -1.77 2.70 7.55
CA LEU A 60 -2.39 3.98 7.75
C LEU A 60 -1.77 4.71 8.95
N ASP A 61 -1.64 4.02 10.09
CA ASP A 61 -0.98 4.54 11.29
C ASP A 61 0.47 4.92 11.01
N TYR A 62 1.20 4.10 10.24
CA TYR A 62 2.56 4.43 9.81
C TYR A 62 2.61 5.73 9.00
N CYS A 63 1.68 5.94 8.07
CA CYS A 63 1.63 7.16 7.26
C CYS A 63 1.14 8.39 8.02
N LEU A 64 0.33 8.19 9.06
CA LEU A 64 -0.20 9.25 9.93
C LEU A 64 0.72 9.60 11.09
N ALA A 65 1.64 8.69 11.46
CA ALA A 65 2.61 8.93 12.50
C ALA A 65 3.41 10.20 12.15
N PRO A 66 3.57 11.13 13.11
CA PRO A 66 4.40 12.31 12.93
C PRO A 66 5.87 11.88 12.97
N THR A 67 6.35 11.22 11.92
CA THR A 67 7.72 10.71 11.86
C THR A 67 8.59 11.56 10.94
N LEU A 68 9.73 11.93 11.53
CA LEU A 68 10.88 12.72 11.07
C LEU A 68 11.60 12.19 9.81
N HIS A 69 10.92 11.50 8.89
CA HIS A 69 11.53 10.83 7.75
C HIS A 69 11.61 11.68 6.48
#